data_AF-K2FB50-F1
#
_entry.id   AF-K2FB50-F1
#
_cell.length_a   1.000
_cell.length_b   1.000
_cell.length_c   1.000
_cell.angle_alpha   90.00
_cell.angle_beta   90.00
_cell.angle_gamma   90.00
#
_symmetry.space_group_name_H-M   'P 1'
#
loop_
_entity.id
_entity.type
_entity.pdbx_description
1 polymer ?
#
loop_
_entity_poly.entity_id
_entity_poly.type
_entity_poly.pdbx_seq_one_letter_code
_entity_poly.pdbx_strand_id
1 'polypeptide(L)'
;MNQNILTYLQQNKDKYPKELLIAQLLKGGYGQQEIQEAADFIYDAKIKNIVRSDFWDFKAVKTYTMSSEKWKDFLFGFFAPFIVRIVGNIIPVIGSILTLVFYIIALVYLFNRRKFVFYGVVINFVAMLIITVVVLISIFGIKASF
;
A
#
# COMPACT_ATOMS: atom_id res chain seq x y z
N MET A 1 -3.56 -6.58 33.88
CA MET A 1 -2.85 -7.62 33.10
C MET A 1 -1.87 -8.36 34.00
N ASN A 2 -2.01 -9.68 34.09
CA ASN A 2 -1.27 -10.53 35.03
C ASN A 2 0.11 -10.93 34.45
N GLN A 3 1.20 -10.52 35.11
CA GLN A 3 2.57 -10.76 34.63
C GLN A 3 2.95 -12.25 34.57
N ASN A 4 2.36 -13.08 35.43
CA ASN A 4 2.66 -14.51 35.47
C ASN A 4 2.13 -15.23 34.22
N ILE A 5 0.90 -14.90 33.81
CA ILE A 5 0.29 -15.41 32.58
C ILE A 5 1.13 -15.02 31.36
N LEU A 6 1.56 -13.76 31.31
CA LEU A 6 2.31 -13.20 30.20
C LEU A 6 3.69 -13.86 30.05
N THR A 7 4.40 -14.05 31.17
CA THR A 7 5.71 -14.71 31.20
C THR A 7 5.59 -16.17 30.77
N TYR A 8 4.58 -16.87 31.29
CA TYR A 8 4.32 -18.26 30.95
C TYR A 8 4.01 -18.44 29.45
N LEU A 9 3.13 -17.60 28.89
CA LEU A 9 2.80 -17.64 27.47
C LEU A 9 4.02 -17.30 26.60
N GLN A 10 4.84 -16.31 26.97
CA GLN A 10 6.04 -15.94 26.21
C GLN A 10 7.09 -17.06 26.14
N GLN A 11 7.30 -17.77 27.26
CA GLN A 11 8.30 -18.84 27.34
C GLN A 11 7.89 -20.12 26.59
N ASN A 12 6.58 -20.32 26.41
CA ASN A 12 6.04 -21.57 25.89
C ASN A 12 5.39 -21.45 24.51
N LYS A 13 5.19 -20.23 23.98
CA LYS A 13 4.55 -19.98 22.67
C LYS A 13 5.16 -20.73 21.49
N ASP A 14 6.47 -20.99 21.53
CA ASP A 14 7.20 -21.63 20.44
C ASP A 14 7.26 -23.16 20.59
N LYS A 15 6.85 -23.68 21.77
CA LYS A 15 6.92 -25.11 22.12
C LYS A 15 5.57 -25.80 22.05
N TYR A 16 4.47 -25.07 22.26
CA TYR A 16 3.13 -25.62 22.36
C TYR A 16 2.10 -24.74 21.64
N PRO A 17 1.01 -25.34 21.11
CA PRO A 17 -0.06 -24.58 20.46
C PRO A 17 -0.82 -23.69 21.47
N LYS A 18 -1.36 -22.57 20.97
CA LYS A 18 -2.05 -21.53 21.76
C LYS A 18 -3.19 -22.12 22.61
N GLU A 19 -3.99 -23.00 22.02
CA GLU A 19 -5.16 -23.61 22.65
C GLU A 19 -4.76 -24.45 23.87
N LEU A 20 -3.63 -25.15 23.78
CA LEU A 20 -3.13 -26.00 24.85
C LEU A 20 -2.59 -25.17 26.02
N LEU A 21 -1.93 -24.05 25.72
CA LEU A 21 -1.44 -23.11 26.74
C LEU A 21 -2.59 -22.40 27.47
N ILE A 22 -3.63 -21.98 26.75
CA ILE A 22 -4.85 -21.41 27.34
C ILE A 22 -5.54 -22.44 28.26
N ALA A 23 -5.66 -23.69 27.81
CA ALA A 23 -6.27 -24.75 28.60
C ALA A 23 -5.49 -25.04 29.90
N GLN A 24 -4.16 -24.99 29.87
CA GLN A 24 -3.34 -25.16 31.08
C GLN A 24 -3.51 -24.00 32.08
N LEU A 25 -3.60 -22.76 31.60
CA LEU A 25 -3.85 -21.60 32.45
C LEU A 25 -5.25 -21.64 33.08
N LEU A 26 -6.27 -22.06 32.33
CA LEU A 26 -7.61 -22.27 32.88
C LEU A 26 -7.62 -23.36 33.97
N LYS A 27 -6.90 -24.47 33.75
CA LYS A 27 -6.72 -25.52 34.77
C LYS A 27 -5.97 -25.03 36.01
N GLY A 28 -5.10 -24.03 35.86
CA GLY A 28 -4.38 -23.38 36.95
C GLY A 28 -5.22 -22.40 37.77
N GLY A 29 -6.50 -22.21 37.43
CA GLY A 29 -7.41 -21.31 38.15
C GLY A 29 -7.30 -19.84 37.75
N TYR A 30 -6.59 -19.52 36.66
CA TYR A 30 -6.52 -18.16 36.14
C TYR A 30 -7.85 -17.73 35.50
N GLY A 31 -8.20 -16.46 35.63
CA GLY A 31 -9.43 -15.90 35.06
C GLY A 31 -9.40 -15.90 33.53
N GLN A 32 -10.49 -16.36 32.91
CA GLN A 32 -10.59 -16.47 31.45
C GLN A 32 -10.34 -15.13 30.73
N GLN A 33 -10.84 -14.02 31.29
CA GLN A 33 -10.62 -12.67 30.74
C GLN A 33 -9.13 -12.28 30.77
N GLU A 34 -8.42 -12.55 31.86
CA GLU A 34 -6.99 -12.22 31.99
C GLU A 34 -6.11 -13.04 31.03
N ILE A 35 -6.48 -14.31 30.83
CA ILE A 35 -5.79 -15.20 29.87
C ILE A 35 -5.98 -14.68 28.45
N GLN A 36 -7.20 -14.27 28.11
CA GLN A 36 -7.52 -13.75 26.78
C GLN A 36 -6.74 -12.45 26.50
N GLU A 37 -6.74 -11.50 27.45
CA GLU A 37 -5.97 -10.25 27.32
C GLU A 37 -4.47 -10.50 27.11
N ALA A 38 -3.88 -11.43 27.86
CA ALA A 38 -2.46 -11.76 27.75
C ALA A 38 -2.14 -12.54 26.44
N ALA A 39 -3.06 -13.41 26.01
CA ALA A 39 -2.93 -14.13 24.75
C ALA A 39 -3.01 -13.18 23.56
N ASP A 40 -3.95 -12.24 23.56
CA ASP A 40 -4.06 -11.22 22.53
C ASP A 40 -2.81 -10.32 22.53
N PHE A 41 -2.28 -9.97 23.71
CA PHE A 41 -1.02 -9.21 23.78
C PHE A 41 0.18 -9.96 23.15
N ILE A 42 0.31 -11.27 23.34
CA ILE A 42 1.50 -12.02 22.86
C ILE A 42 1.36 -12.51 21.43
N TYR A 43 0.18 -13.04 21.08
CA TYR A 43 -0.07 -13.63 19.77
C TYR A 43 -0.53 -12.56 18.77
N ASP A 44 -1.34 -11.58 19.20
CA ASP A 44 -1.72 -10.46 18.33
C ASP A 44 -0.72 -9.31 18.37
N ALA A 45 0.36 -9.32 19.17
CA ALA A 45 1.48 -8.37 18.97
C ALA A 45 2.11 -8.49 17.57
N LYS A 46 2.04 -9.67 16.93
CA LYS A 46 2.42 -9.84 15.52
C LYS A 46 1.40 -9.18 14.56
N ILE A 47 0.14 -9.04 14.97
CA ILE A 47 -0.93 -8.39 14.21
C ILE A 47 -0.98 -6.87 14.50
N LYS A 48 -0.60 -6.42 15.70
CA LYS A 48 -0.46 -5.00 16.05
C LYS A 48 0.76 -4.34 15.41
N ASN A 49 1.75 -5.13 15.00
CA ASN A 49 2.80 -4.71 14.07
C ASN A 49 2.39 -4.85 12.59
N ILE A 50 1.11 -5.06 12.28
CA ILE A 50 0.52 -4.42 11.10
C ILE A 50 0.50 -2.94 11.43
N VAL A 51 1.67 -2.32 11.31
CA VAL A 51 1.81 -0.87 11.20
C VAL A 51 0.70 -0.46 10.25
N ARG A 52 -0.26 0.33 10.76
CA ARG A 52 -1.20 1.07 9.93
C ARG A 52 -0.30 1.87 9.01
N SER A 53 0.00 1.31 7.85
CA SER A 53 0.85 1.93 6.85
C SER A 53 -0.03 3.02 6.29
N ASP A 54 0.11 4.21 6.87
CA ASP A 54 -0.57 5.39 6.38
C ASP A 54 -0.36 5.48 4.88
N PHE A 55 -1.43 5.83 4.17
CA PHE A 55 -1.39 5.91 2.72
C PHE A 55 -0.19 6.74 2.24
N TRP A 56 0.15 7.79 2.98
CA TRP A 56 1.24 8.74 2.74
C TRP A 56 2.64 8.28 3.12
N ASP A 57 2.83 7.11 3.74
CA ASP A 57 4.17 6.60 4.02
C ASP A 57 4.76 5.87 2.81
N PHE A 58 5.35 6.63 1.89
CA PHE A 58 6.01 6.09 0.71
C PHE A 58 7.42 5.52 0.99
N LYS A 59 7.98 5.72 2.19
CA LYS A 59 9.35 5.32 2.52
C LYS A 59 9.49 3.80 2.62
N ALA A 60 8.50 3.11 3.18
CA ALA A 60 8.52 1.65 3.30
C ALA A 60 8.05 0.93 2.03
N VAL A 61 8.52 -0.30 1.82
CA VAL A 61 7.92 -1.19 0.81
C VAL A 61 6.51 -1.56 1.29
N LYS A 62 5.50 -1.30 0.45
CA LYS A 62 4.10 -1.54 0.80
C LYS A 62 3.75 -3.02 0.63
N THR A 63 3.40 -3.67 1.74
CA THR A 63 2.82 -5.02 1.71
C THR A 63 1.30 -4.89 1.70
N TYR A 64 0.66 -5.34 0.61
CA TYR A 64 -0.78 -5.19 0.42
C TYR A 64 -1.52 -6.32 1.14
N THR A 65 -2.34 -5.97 2.12
CA THR A 65 -3.15 -6.95 2.87
C THR A 65 -4.54 -7.11 2.24
N MET A 66 -5.08 -6.04 1.65
CA MET A 66 -6.42 -6.02 1.07
C MET A 66 -6.42 -5.57 -0.39
N SER A 67 -7.43 -6.00 -1.16
CA SER A 67 -7.63 -5.58 -2.55
C SER A 67 -8.00 -4.10 -2.66
N SER A 68 -8.71 -3.55 -1.68
CA SER A 68 -9.08 -2.13 -1.63
C SER A 68 -7.87 -1.20 -1.56
N GLU A 69 -6.79 -1.61 -0.89
CA GLU A 69 -5.53 -0.86 -0.81
C GLU A 69 -4.84 -0.80 -2.18
N LYS A 70 -4.87 -1.91 -2.93
CA LYS A 70 -4.33 -1.98 -4.29
C LYS A 70 -5.05 -1.01 -5.22
N TRP A 71 -6.38 -0.95 -5.15
CA TRP A 71 -7.19 -0.03 -5.94
C TRP A 71 -6.94 1.43 -5.60
N LYS A 72 -6.78 1.77 -4.32
CA LYS A 72 -6.44 3.15 -3.91
C LYS A 72 -5.08 3.59 -4.45
N ASP A 73 -4.06 2.75 -4.30
CA ASP A 73 -2.73 3.02 -4.85
C ASP A 73 -2.79 3.12 -6.39
N PHE A 74 -3.55 2.25 -7.05
CA PHE A 74 -3.74 2.28 -8.50
C PHE A 74 -4.39 3.59 -8.98
N LEU A 75 -5.52 3.98 -8.40
CA LEU A 75 -6.23 5.21 -8.77
C LEU A 75 -5.36 6.44 -8.51
N PHE A 76 -4.64 6.45 -7.38
CA PHE A 76 -3.68 7.52 -7.09
C PHE A 76 -2.61 7.61 -8.18
N GLY A 77 -2.00 6.49 -8.57
CA GLY A 77 -1.04 6.45 -9.67
C GLY A 77 -1.63 6.87 -11.01
N PHE A 78 -2.87 6.46 -11.30
CA PHE A 78 -3.55 6.80 -12.54
C PHE A 78 -3.84 8.29 -12.66
N PHE A 79 -4.23 8.95 -11.56
CA PHE A 79 -4.55 10.38 -11.56
C PHE A 79 -3.36 11.30 -11.22
N ALA A 80 -2.26 10.78 -10.68
CA ALA A 80 -1.08 11.57 -10.32
C ALA A 80 -0.52 12.43 -11.46
N PRO A 81 -0.41 11.96 -12.72
CA PRO A 81 0.08 12.79 -13.82
C PRO A 81 -0.77 14.05 -14.07
N PHE A 82 -2.08 14.02 -13.81
CA PHE A 82 -2.94 15.20 -13.94
C PHE A 82 -2.61 16.24 -12.86
N ILE A 83 -2.38 15.80 -11.63
CA ILE A 83 -1.99 16.69 -10.52
C ILE A 83 -0.63 17.34 -10.83
N VAL A 84 0.35 16.53 -11.27
CA VAL A 84 1.67 17.02 -11.67
C VAL A 84 1.58 18.02 -12.81
N ARG A 85 0.69 17.81 -13.79
CA ARG A 85 0.47 18.74 -14.89
C ARG A 85 -0.15 20.06 -14.44
N ILE A 86 -1.15 20.01 -13.54
CA ILE A 86 -1.79 21.22 -12.99
C ILE A 86 -0.77 22.06 -12.21
N VAL A 87 0.03 21.42 -11.35
CA VAL A 87 1.02 22.11 -10.50
C VAL A 87 2.28 22.50 -11.28
N GLY A 88 2.74 21.65 -12.21
CA GLY A 88 3.98 21.84 -12.96
C GLY A 88 3.90 22.90 -14.06
N ASN A 89 2.71 23.20 -14.57
CA ASN A 89 2.50 24.26 -15.58
C ASN A 89 2.75 25.69 -15.04
N ILE A 90 3.07 25.85 -13.75
CA ILE A 90 3.38 27.15 -13.15
C ILE A 90 4.76 27.67 -13.62
N ILE A 91 5.68 26.80 -14.09
CA ILE A 91 7.04 27.19 -14.53
C ILE A 91 7.34 26.64 -15.95
N PRO A 92 7.28 27.45 -17.01
CA PRO A 92 7.00 26.98 -18.37
C PRO A 92 8.14 26.31 -19.17
N VAL A 93 9.43 26.44 -18.80
CA VAL A 93 10.54 25.92 -19.65
C VAL A 93 11.63 25.17 -18.88
N ILE A 94 12.16 25.77 -17.80
CA ILE A 94 13.14 25.08 -16.92
C ILE A 94 12.45 23.94 -16.15
N GLY A 95 11.15 24.09 -15.89
CA GLY A 95 10.32 23.08 -15.26
C GLY A 95 10.22 21.79 -16.06
N SER A 96 10.19 21.84 -17.39
CA SER A 96 9.85 20.68 -18.24
C SER A 96 10.89 19.55 -18.17
N ILE A 97 12.18 19.90 -18.26
CA ILE A 97 13.28 18.92 -18.21
C ILE A 97 13.43 18.37 -16.78
N LEU A 98 13.41 19.24 -15.78
CA LEU A 98 13.50 18.83 -14.38
C LEU A 98 12.30 17.96 -13.96
N THR A 99 11.10 18.26 -14.46
CA THR A 99 9.90 17.46 -14.23
C THR A 99 10.04 16.08 -14.88
N LEU A 100 10.61 15.98 -16.08
CA LEU A 100 10.86 14.70 -16.73
C LEU A 100 11.87 13.84 -15.95
N VAL A 101 12.99 14.43 -15.50
CA VAL A 101 13.99 13.73 -14.67
C VAL A 101 13.37 13.27 -13.35
N PHE A 102 12.64 14.16 -12.67
CA PHE A 102 11.92 13.83 -11.44
C PHE A 102 10.91 12.71 -11.65
N TYR A 103 10.17 12.74 -12.77
CA TYR A 103 9.17 11.73 -13.11
C TYR A 103 9.79 10.35 -13.33
N ILE A 104 10.93 10.27 -14.03
CA ILE A 104 11.66 9.01 -14.22
C ILE A 104 12.15 8.46 -12.87
N ILE A 105 12.74 9.30 -12.02
CA ILE A 105 13.20 8.91 -10.68
C ILE A 105 12.01 8.41 -9.85
N ALA A 106 10.87 9.11 -9.88
CA ALA A 106 9.66 8.73 -9.18
C ALA A 106 9.11 7.39 -9.69
N LEU A 107 9.13 7.13 -11.00
CA LEU A 107 8.70 5.85 -11.57
C LEU A 107 9.56 4.68 -11.09
N VAL A 108 10.89 4.82 -11.13
CA VAL A 108 11.82 3.78 -10.65
C VAL A 108 11.61 3.53 -9.15
N TYR A 109 11.45 4.61 -8.37
CA TYR A 109 11.18 4.53 -6.95
C TYR A 109 9.86 3.80 -6.65
N LEU A 110 8.79 4.15 -7.36
CA LEU A 110 7.46 3.57 -7.19
C LEU A 110 7.41 2.11 -7.66
N PHE A 111 8.13 1.74 -8.71
CA PHE A 111 8.22 0.36 -9.17
C PHE A 111 8.73 -0.58 -8.06
N ASN A 112 9.76 -0.14 -7.34
CA ASN A 112 10.38 -0.94 -6.28
C ASN A 112 9.58 -0.96 -4.98
N ARG A 113 8.86 0.11 -4.64
CA ARG A 113 8.18 0.22 -3.32
C ARG A 113 6.65 0.12 -3.36
N ARG A 114 6.00 0.53 -4.45
CA ARG A 114 4.54 0.74 -4.58
C ARG A 114 4.03 0.35 -5.98
N LYS A 115 4.13 -0.94 -6.30
CA LYS A 115 3.86 -1.50 -7.65
C LYS A 115 2.51 -1.08 -8.25
N PHE A 116 1.44 -1.00 -7.45
CA PHE A 116 0.12 -0.63 -7.96
C PHE A 116 0.02 0.86 -8.34
N VAL A 117 0.73 1.75 -7.63
CA VAL A 117 0.86 3.16 -8.06
C VAL A 117 1.57 3.22 -9.40
N PHE A 118 2.68 2.48 -9.55
CA PHE A 118 3.41 2.40 -10.81
C PHE A 118 2.51 1.89 -11.95
N TYR A 119 1.75 0.82 -11.75
CA TYR A 119 0.82 0.32 -12.77
C TYR A 119 -0.25 1.34 -13.15
N GLY A 120 -0.77 2.10 -12.18
CA GLY A 120 -1.69 3.20 -12.44
C GLY A 120 -1.08 4.24 -13.38
N VAL A 121 0.16 4.65 -13.13
CA VAL A 121 0.88 5.62 -13.95
C VAL A 121 1.12 5.10 -15.38
N VAL A 122 1.57 3.85 -15.52
CA VAL A 122 1.82 3.23 -16.83
C VAL A 122 0.52 3.10 -17.64
N ILE A 123 -0.57 2.62 -17.01
CA ILE A 123 -1.87 2.49 -17.66
C ILE A 123 -2.41 3.85 -18.08
N ASN A 124 -2.25 4.89 -17.26
CA ASN A 124 -2.61 6.25 -17.65
C ASN A 124 -1.88 6.69 -18.93
N PHE A 125 -0.56 6.47 -19.00
CA PHE A 125 0.24 6.80 -20.18
C PHE A 125 -0.24 6.07 -21.44
N VAL A 126 -0.48 4.76 -21.35
CA VAL A 126 -1.00 3.94 -22.46
C VAL A 126 -2.38 4.42 -22.89
N ALA A 127 -3.28 4.69 -21.95
CA ALA A 127 -4.62 5.20 -22.23
C ALA A 127 -4.57 6.54 -22.97
N MET A 128 -3.71 7.46 -22.53
CA MET A 128 -3.52 8.76 -23.18
C MET A 128 -2.95 8.64 -24.60
N LEU A 129 -2.04 7.70 -24.85
CA LEU A 129 -1.54 7.42 -26.20
C LEU A 129 -2.68 6.92 -27.11
N ILE A 130 -3.48 5.96 -26.64
CA ILE A 130 -4.63 5.43 -27.40
C ILE A 130 -5.61 6.56 -27.74
N ILE A 131 -5.99 7.37 -26.73
CA ILE A 131 -6.89 8.51 -26.94
C ILE A 131 -6.31 9.47 -27.97
N THR A 132 -5.01 9.78 -27.90
CA THR A 132 -4.35 10.67 -28.85
C THR A 132 -4.41 10.12 -30.28
N VAL A 133 -4.13 8.83 -30.46
CA VAL A 133 -4.22 8.16 -31.78
C VAL A 133 -5.66 8.21 -32.32
N VAL A 134 -6.66 7.91 -31.50
CA VAL A 134 -8.09 7.97 -31.89
C VAL A 134 -8.49 9.38 -32.30
N VAL A 135 -8.07 10.39 -31.56
CA VAL A 135 -8.33 11.80 -31.88
C VAL A 135 -7.66 12.21 -33.19
N LEU A 136 -6.39 11.82 -33.40
CA LEU A 136 -5.68 12.09 -34.65
C LEU A 136 -6.38 11.42 -35.84
N ILE A 137 -6.75 10.14 -35.74
CA ILE A 137 -7.49 9.42 -36.79
C ILE A 137 -8.81 10.14 -37.09
N SER A 138 -9.52 10.59 -36.06
CA SER A 138 -10.79 11.32 -36.24
C SER A 138 -10.57 12.63 -37.00
N ILE A 139 -9.57 13.43 -36.60
CA ILE A 139 -9.28 14.73 -37.24
C ILE A 139 -8.83 14.56 -38.70
N PHE A 140 -7.93 13.62 -38.96
CA PHE A 140 -7.36 13.42 -40.31
C PHE A 140 -8.25 12.57 -41.22
N GLY A 141 -9.00 11.61 -40.67
CA GLY A 141 -9.98 10.82 -41.42
C GLY A 141 -11.18 11.65 -41.88
N ILE A 142 -11.63 12.61 -41.07
CA ILE A 142 -12.65 13.59 -41.49
C ILE A 142 -12.11 14.46 -42.63
N LYS A 143 -10.84 14.89 -42.57
CA LYS A 143 -10.22 15.69 -43.64
C LYS A 143 -10.02 14.95 -44.97
N ALA A 144 -9.94 13.62 -44.96
CA ALA A 144 -9.81 12.81 -46.18
C ALA A 144 -11.17 12.48 -46.83
N SER A 145 -12.28 12.81 -46.17
CA SER A 145 -13.65 12.53 -46.64
C SER A 145 -14.38 13.76 -47.21
N PHE A 146 -13.68 14.88 -47.36
CA PHE A 146 -14.11 16.13 -48.03
C PHE A 146 -13.19 16.43 -49.20
#